data_AF-A0A1T3NYB2-F1
#
_entry.id   AF-A0A1T3NYB2-F1
#
_cell.length_a   1.000
_cell.length_b   1.000
_cell.length_c   1.000
_cell.angle_alpha   90.00
_cell.angle_beta   90.00
_cell.angle_gamma   90.00
#
_symmetry.space_group_name_H-M   'P 1'
#
loop_
_entity.id
_entity.type
_entity.pdbx_description
1 polymer ?
#
loop_
_entity_poly.entity_id
_entity_poly.type
_entity_poly.pdbx_seq_one_letter_code
_entity_poly.pdbx_strand_id
1 'polypeptide(L)'
;MGPVEEAVQRDIEALGDLVGVEASLSEMAYAMARGIDEGGGEDGRLLAGLNRELRATLAALLAGRMVEEDDDGLGDLAAPD
;
A
#
# COMPACT_ATOMS: atom_id res chain seq x y z
N MET A 1 2.39 15.48 10.42
CA MET A 1 2.89 14.33 9.68
C MET A 1 4.39 14.25 9.87
N GLY A 2 4.90 13.05 10.13
CA GLY A 2 6.34 12.78 10.20
C GLY A 2 6.90 12.34 8.83
N PRO A 3 8.23 12.11 8.77
CA PRO A 3 8.91 11.81 7.51
C PRO A 3 8.48 10.48 6.86
N VAL A 4 8.13 9.46 7.66
CA VAL A 4 7.68 8.17 7.11
C VAL A 4 6.25 8.29 6.58
N GLU A 5 5.37 8.95 7.32
CA GLU A 5 3.99 9.23 6.89
C GLU A 5 3.96 10.05 5.60
N GLU A 6 4.81 11.07 5.49
CA GLU A 6 4.93 11.90 4.29
C GLU A 6 5.45 11.11 3.07
N ALA A 7 6.44 10.23 3.27
CA ALA A 7 6.94 9.38 2.19
C ALA A 7 5.86 8.40 1.70
N VAL A 8 5.16 7.74 2.63
CA VAL A 8 4.08 6.81 2.29
C VAL A 8 2.93 7.51 1.57
N GLN A 9 2.55 8.72 1.99
CA GLN A 9 1.54 9.51 1.28
C GLN A 9 1.97 9.79 -0.16
N ARG A 10 3.19 10.27 -0.38
CA ARG A 10 3.69 10.54 -1.75
C ARG A 10 3.71 9.29 -2.61
N ASP A 11 4.16 8.17 -2.05
CA ASP A 11 4.22 6.91 -2.78
C ASP A 11 2.82 6.44 -3.18
N ILE A 12 1.83 6.53 -2.28
CA ILE A 12 0.43 6.16 -2.58
C ILE A 12 -0.21 7.13 -3.58
N GLU A 13 0.00 8.44 -3.44
CA GLU A 13 -0.49 9.44 -4.40
C GLU A 13 0.11 9.22 -5.80
N ALA A 14 1.37 8.78 -5.88
CA ALA A 14 2.03 8.46 -7.14
C ALA A 14 1.48 7.19 -7.80
N LEU A 15 0.80 6.30 -7.06
CA LEU A 15 0.15 5.10 -7.62
C LEU A 15 -1.09 5.45 -8.45
N GLY A 16 -1.67 6.64 -8.28
CA GLY A 16 -2.82 7.11 -9.07
C GLY A 16 -4.18 6.65 -8.54
N ASP A 17 -5.15 6.46 -9.44
CA ASP A 17 -6.49 6.02 -9.03
C ASP A 17 -6.44 4.54 -8.67
N LEU A 18 -6.74 4.31 -7.41
CA LEU A 18 -6.65 3.05 -6.72
C LEU A 18 -8.12 2.62 -6.54
N VAL A 19 -8.63 1.69 -7.37
CA VAL A 19 -10.04 1.30 -7.40
C VAL A 19 -10.31 -0.07 -6.72
N GLY A 20 -11.16 -0.06 -5.70
CA GLY A 20 -11.85 -1.26 -5.19
C GLY A 20 -11.38 -1.82 -3.84
N VAL A 21 -10.17 -1.49 -3.35
CA VAL A 21 -9.66 -1.99 -2.04
C VAL A 21 -8.92 -0.92 -1.21
N GLU A 22 -8.57 0.21 -1.81
CA GLU A 22 -7.41 0.99 -1.35
C GLU A 22 -7.68 2.05 -0.31
N ALA A 23 -8.90 2.51 -0.12
CA ALA A 23 -9.16 3.48 0.95
C ALA A 23 -8.80 2.89 2.31
N SER A 24 -9.17 1.63 2.58
CA SER A 24 -8.86 0.99 3.87
C SER A 24 -7.37 0.64 4.02
N LEU A 25 -6.71 0.20 2.95
CA LEU A 25 -5.28 -0.13 2.96
C LEU A 25 -4.39 1.12 3.04
N SER A 26 -4.76 2.20 2.36
CA SER A 26 -4.04 3.48 2.42
C SER A 26 -4.17 4.11 3.80
N GLU A 27 -5.37 4.13 4.38
CA GLU A 27 -5.58 4.61 5.76
C GLU A 27 -4.80 3.76 6.78
N MET A 28 -4.74 2.44 6.59
CA MET A 28 -3.90 1.57 7.42
C MET A 28 -2.40 1.87 7.24
N ALA A 29 -1.94 2.09 6.01
CA ALA A 29 -0.56 2.48 5.72
C ALA A 29 -0.18 3.80 6.42
N TYR A 30 -1.05 4.81 6.36
CA TYR A 30 -0.87 6.09 7.05
C TYR A 30 -0.82 5.92 8.57
N ALA A 31 -1.74 5.13 9.14
CA ALA A 31 -1.75 4.87 10.57
C ALA A 31 -0.46 4.19 11.06
N MET A 32 0.06 3.21 10.32
CA MET A 32 1.31 2.54 10.67
C MET A 32 2.53 3.44 10.50
N ALA A 33 2.58 4.21 9.41
CA ALA A 33 3.67 5.16 9.14
C ALA A 33 3.76 6.23 10.23
N ARG A 34 2.62 6.81 10.63
CA ARG A 34 2.53 7.71 11.79
C ARG A 34 2.99 7.04 13.08
N GLY A 35 2.59 5.78 13.31
CA GLY A 35 3.04 5.02 14.47
C GLY A 35 4.57 4.86 14.51
N ILE A 36 5.22 4.70 13.36
CA ILE A 36 6.70 4.67 13.25
C ILE A 36 7.28 6.06 13.57
N ASP A 37 6.72 7.12 13.01
CA ASP A 37 7.17 8.50 13.25
C ASP A 37 7.02 8.93 14.72
N GLU A 38 6.00 8.42 15.41
CA GLU A 38 5.76 8.63 16.84
C GLU A 38 6.70 7.78 17.74
N GLY A 39 7.66 7.06 17.15
CA GLY A 39 8.65 6.26 17.86
C GLY A 39 8.24 4.82 18.12
N GLY A 40 7.16 4.35 17.47
CA GLY A 40 6.74 2.95 17.45
C GLY A 40 6.22 2.40 18.77
N GLY A 41 5.72 3.26 19.66
CA GLY A 41 5.10 2.89 20.94
C GLY A 41 6.01 2.08 21.87
N GLU A 42 5.57 1.84 23.11
CA GLU A 42 6.26 0.96 24.08
C GLU A 42 7.81 1.13 24.12
N ASP A 43 8.30 2.37 24.12
CA ASP A 43 9.74 2.69 24.05
C ASP A 43 10.47 2.12 22.81
N GLY A 44 9.78 2.09 21.65
CA GLY A 44 10.29 1.57 20.38
C GLY A 44 10.04 0.09 20.13
N ARG A 45 9.42 -0.65 21.07
CA ARG A 45 9.25 -2.10 20.95
C ARG A 45 8.36 -2.52 19.78
N LEU A 46 7.39 -1.71 19.37
CA LEU A 46 6.50 -2.06 18.26
C LEU A 46 7.07 -1.66 16.89
N LEU A 47 8.21 -0.95 16.82
CA LEU A 47 8.81 -0.50 15.55
C LEU A 47 9.00 -1.63 14.55
N ALA A 48 9.53 -2.77 15.01
CA ALA A 48 9.77 -3.91 14.13
C ALA A 48 8.46 -4.52 13.60
N GLY A 49 7.41 -4.53 14.43
CA GLY A 49 6.06 -4.98 14.04
C GLY A 49 5.43 -4.04 13.03
N LEU A 50 5.37 -2.75 13.37
CA LEU A 50 4.85 -1.69 12.50
C LEU A 50 5.55 -1.65 11.15
N ASN A 51 6.87 -1.84 11.11
CA ASN A 51 7.63 -1.87 9.86
C ASN A 51 7.29 -3.08 8.98
N ARG A 52 7.10 -4.26 9.59
CA ARG A 52 6.69 -5.48 8.86
C ARG A 52 5.29 -5.34 8.29
N GLU A 53 4.35 -4.85 9.09
CA GLU A 53 2.97 -4.66 8.66
C GLU A 53 2.87 -3.58 7.58
N LEU A 54 3.59 -2.45 7.73
CA LEU A 54 3.64 -1.41 6.70
C LEU A 54 4.14 -1.97 5.36
N ARG A 55 5.19 -2.78 5.37
CA ARG A 55 5.69 -3.43 4.14
C ARG A 55 4.68 -4.39 3.53
N ALA A 56 3.97 -5.17 4.35
CA ALA A 56 2.94 -6.09 3.89
C ALA A 56 1.76 -5.34 3.24
N THR A 57 1.29 -4.26 3.86
CA THR A 57 0.22 -3.42 3.32
C THR A 57 0.63 -2.73 2.02
N LEU A 58 1.84 -2.19 1.93
CA LEU A 58 2.35 -1.60 0.70
C LEU A 58 2.48 -2.63 -0.43
N ALA A 59 2.93 -3.85 -0.12
CA ALA A 59 2.98 -4.94 -1.10
C ALA A 59 1.57 -5.33 -1.61
N ALA A 60 0.57 -5.32 -0.73
CA ALA A 60 -0.82 -5.59 -1.11
C ALA A 60 -1.40 -4.49 -2.01
N LEU A 61 -1.11 -3.22 -1.72
CA LEU A 61 -1.50 -2.09 -2.57
C LEU A 61 -0.89 -2.22 -3.98
N LEU A 62 0.41 -2.51 -4.06
CA LEU A 62 1.10 -2.72 -5.34
C LEU A 62 0.54 -3.91 -6.12
N ALA A 63 0.21 -5.01 -5.44
CA ALA A 63 -0.37 -6.18 -6.09
C ALA A 63 -1.79 -5.90 -6.64
N GLY A 64 -2.61 -5.13 -5.91
CA GLY A 64 -3.92 -4.69 -6.40
C GLY A 64 -3.82 -3.89 -7.69
N ARG A 65 -2.85 -2.97 -7.77
CA ARG A 65 -2.59 -2.17 -8.97
C ARG A 65 -2.20 -3.03 -10.18
N MET A 66 -1.35 -4.05 -9.99
CA MET A 66 -0.96 -4.94 -11.08
C MET A 66 -2.14 -5.75 -11.66
N VAL A 67 -3.11 -6.14 -10.82
CA VAL A 67 -4.31 -6.84 -11.28
C VAL A 67 -5.15 -5.96 -12.19
N GLU A 68 -5.22 -4.66 -11.92
CA GLU A 68 -5.94 -3.71 -12.80
C GLU A 68 -5.21 -3.43 -14.11
N GLU A 69 -3.87 -3.30 -14.08
CA GLU A 69 -3.08 -3.11 -15.31
C GLU A 69 -3.13 -4.32 -16.25
N ASP A 70 -3.26 -5.54 -15.70
CA ASP A 70 -3.39 -6.77 -16.48
C ASP A 70 -4.83 -7.03 -16.97
N ASP A 71 -5.86 -6.38 -16.41
CA ASP A 71 -7.26 -6.48 -16.88
C ASP A 71 -7.50 -5.70 -18.18
N ASP A 72 -6.58 -4.80 -18.55
CA ASP A 72 -6.58 -4.13 -19.86
C ASP A 72 -6.08 -5.04 -21.01
N GLY A 73 -5.75 -6.31 -20.73
CA GLY A 73 -5.03 -7.22 -21.63
C GLY A 73 -5.63 -8.62 -21.87
N LEU A 74 -6.79 -8.98 -21.32
CA LEU A 74 -7.48 -10.26 -21.61
C LEU A 74 -8.56 -10.14 -22.70
N GLY A 75 -8.29 -9.29 -23.68
CA GLY A 75 -9.08 -9.11 -24.89
C GLY A 75 -8.52 -9.85 -26.12
N ASP A 76 -8.09 -11.11 -26.01
CA ASP A 76 -8.00 -11.98 -27.18
C ASP A 76 -8.68 -13.33 -26.95
N LEU A 77 -10.00 -13.27 -27.11
CA LEU A 77 -10.85 -14.40 -27.47
C LEU A 77 -10.50 -14.86 -28.90
N ALA A 78 -9.43 -15.65 -29.05
CA ALA A 78 -9.23 -16.47 -30.24
C ALA A 78 -9.56 -17.94 -29.92
N ALA A 79 -10.84 -18.29 -30.10
CA ALA A 79 -11.23 -19.63 -30.52
C ALA A 79 -11.31 -19.66 -32.06
N PRO A 80 -11.34 -20.83 -32.73
CA PRO A 80 -10.52 -22.04 -32.66
C PRO A 80 -9.70 -22.23 -33.98
N ASP A 81 -8.93 -23.32 -34.08
CA ASP A 81 -8.69 -24.06 -35.34
C ASP A 81 -8.75 -25.56 -35.07
#